data_AF-A0AAV0EJY1-F1
#
_entry.id   AF-A0AAV0EJY1-F1
#
_cell.length_a   1.000
_cell.length_b   1.000
_cell.length_c   1.000
_cell.angle_alpha   90.00
_cell.angle_beta   90.00
_cell.angle_gamma   90.00
#
_symmetry.space_group_name_H-M   'P 1'
#
loop_
_entity.id
_entity.type
_entity.pdbx_description
1 polymer ?
#
loop_
_entity_poly.entity_id
_entity_poly.type
_entity_poly.pdbx_seq_one_letter_code
_entity_poly.pdbx_strand_id
1 'polypeptide(L)'
;MGFLIVSTFSVSLILLFAGFFLTRCDGGNDYYVNATVVRNDPGAVCLTGKPAAYYFDRGQGSGMRNWMVYLPGGAWCNNLEYCVTYAQGRNITIDAPPYSFADILSHKKKENPDFFNWNKVVVRYCDGSSFTSDSDRTYESNGTKLYFRGARIYKAVMQEVLHTLGMEMAENALLVGGSAGGVAVTLHCDGFRDLLPNATRVKCFSDAGYFFPSKKFAGETFTPTFEKLMAFGSIKALPEACTSRLSPHLCFFAQTVQEHIKTPIFFLMSSFDTVQVTCSGLFRVILQ
;
A
#
# COMPACT_ATOMS: atom_id res chain seq x y z
N MET A 1 46.34 2.62 64.91
CA MET A 1 46.91 3.58 63.95
C MET A 1 47.36 2.79 62.73
N GLY A 2 46.55 2.78 61.68
CA GLY A 2 46.73 1.96 60.48
C GLY A 2 45.59 2.29 59.52
N PHE A 3 45.91 3.07 58.49
CA PHE A 3 45.00 3.65 57.51
C PHE A 3 44.42 2.56 56.58
N LEU A 4 43.12 2.60 56.32
CA LEU A 4 42.50 1.95 55.17
C LEU A 4 41.82 3.03 54.33
N ILE A 5 42.43 3.27 53.17
CA ILE A 5 42.07 4.27 52.17
C ILE A 5 40.76 3.83 51.52
N VAL A 6 39.70 4.62 51.71
CA VAL A 6 38.46 4.47 50.94
C VAL A 6 38.66 5.17 49.60
N SER A 7 38.89 4.38 48.55
CA SER A 7 38.93 4.83 47.17
C SER A 7 37.52 5.22 46.70
N THR A 8 37.22 6.51 46.63
CA THR A 8 36.02 7.03 45.98
C THR A 8 36.21 7.03 44.46
N PHE A 9 35.60 6.07 43.77
CA PHE A 9 35.46 6.13 42.32
C PHE A 9 34.35 7.12 41.96
N SER A 10 34.74 8.32 41.51
CA SER A 10 33.85 9.27 40.85
C SER A 10 33.47 8.74 39.47
N VAL A 11 32.22 8.25 39.31
CA VAL A 11 31.66 7.96 37.99
C VAL A 11 31.19 9.28 37.39
N SER A 12 32.01 9.89 36.54
CA SER A 12 31.58 11.01 35.71
C SER A 12 30.56 10.51 34.67
N LEU A 13 29.29 10.87 34.88
CA LEU A 13 28.22 10.64 33.91
C LEU A 13 28.44 11.56 32.70
N ILE A 14 29.12 11.07 31.68
CA ILE A 14 29.21 11.76 30.38
C ILE A 14 27.85 11.60 29.70
N LEU A 15 26.99 12.61 29.85
CA LEU A 15 25.81 12.81 29.02
C LEU A 15 26.26 13.14 27.60
N LEU A 16 26.54 12.11 26.81
CA LEU A 16 26.59 12.22 25.36
C LEU A 16 25.16 12.52 24.87
N PHE A 17 24.83 13.81 24.79
CA PHE A 17 23.79 14.29 23.89
C PHE A 17 24.25 13.99 22.47
N ALA A 18 24.07 12.75 22.03
CA ALA A 18 23.98 12.45 20.61
C ALA A 18 22.71 13.15 20.14
N GLY A 19 22.86 14.39 19.68
CA GLY A 19 21.85 15.03 18.87
C GLY A 19 21.57 14.09 17.72
N PHE A 20 20.46 13.35 17.81
CA PHE A 20 19.81 12.75 16.66
C PHE A 20 19.39 13.94 15.79
N PHE A 21 20.34 14.44 15.00
CA PHE A 21 19.98 15.06 13.75
C PHE A 21 19.25 13.96 13.00
N LEU A 22 17.92 14.01 13.03
CA LEU A 22 17.13 13.49 11.93
C LEU A 22 17.65 14.23 10.71
N THR A 23 18.67 13.67 10.05
CA THR A 23 18.96 13.98 8.68
C THR A 23 17.67 13.64 7.96
N ARG A 24 16.85 14.67 7.76
CA ARG A 24 15.79 14.67 6.76
C ARG A 24 16.48 14.12 5.52
N CYS A 25 16.04 12.94 5.05
CA CYS A 25 16.44 12.50 3.72
C CYS A 25 16.16 13.71 2.83
N ASP A 26 17.23 14.23 2.22
CA ASP A 26 17.24 15.50 1.51
C ASP A 26 16.00 15.49 0.61
N GLY A 27 15.02 16.33 0.96
CA GLY A 27 13.72 16.33 0.32
C GLY A 27 13.96 16.83 -1.09
N GLY A 28 14.23 15.91 -2.01
CA GLY A 28 14.29 16.21 -3.42
C GLY A 28 13.07 17.04 -3.78
N ASN A 29 13.21 18.07 -4.62
CA ASN A 29 12.05 18.78 -5.13
C ASN A 29 11.13 17.78 -5.83
N ASP A 30 10.09 17.37 -5.11
CA ASP A 30 8.89 16.69 -5.56
C ASP A 30 8.38 17.35 -6.84
N TYR A 31 7.89 16.55 -7.78
CA TYR A 31 7.14 17.05 -8.91
C TYR A 31 5.74 16.47 -8.90
N TYR A 32 4.77 17.30 -9.27
CA TYR A 32 3.37 16.91 -9.26
C TYR A 32 2.95 16.42 -10.65
N VAL A 33 2.32 15.26 -10.67
CA VAL A 33 1.74 14.66 -11.87
C VAL A 33 0.23 14.81 -11.78
N ASN A 34 -0.39 15.29 -12.86
CA ASN A 34 -1.84 15.44 -12.93
C ASN A 34 -2.53 14.09 -13.09
N ALA A 35 -3.73 13.99 -12.53
CA ALA A 35 -4.54 12.79 -12.63
C ALA A 35 -5.09 12.59 -14.05
N THR A 36 -5.13 11.33 -14.49
CA THR A 36 -5.88 10.87 -15.66
C THR A 36 -7.07 10.07 -15.17
N VAL A 37 -8.28 10.47 -15.58
CA VAL A 37 -9.52 9.77 -15.24
C VAL A 37 -9.66 8.52 -16.10
N VAL A 38 -10.03 7.42 -15.47
CA VAL A 38 -10.32 6.13 -16.11
C VAL A 38 -11.64 6.20 -16.86
N ARG A 39 -11.66 5.74 -18.10
CA ARG A 39 -12.80 5.86 -19.04
C ARG A 39 -13.31 4.52 -19.58
N ASN A 40 -12.51 3.47 -19.49
CA ASN A 40 -12.89 2.14 -20.01
C ASN A 40 -13.95 1.40 -19.17
N ASP A 41 -14.21 1.81 -17.93
CA ASP A 41 -15.24 1.24 -17.05
C ASP A 41 -15.93 2.34 -16.22
N PRO A 42 -17.17 2.76 -16.57
CA PRO A 42 -17.93 3.74 -15.79
C PRO A 42 -18.26 3.30 -14.35
N GLY A 43 -18.18 2.00 -14.06
CA GLY A 43 -18.39 1.45 -12.72
C GLY A 43 -17.12 1.46 -11.85
N ALA A 44 -15.96 1.77 -12.42
CA ALA A 44 -14.72 1.99 -11.67
C ALA A 44 -14.75 3.36 -11.00
N VAL A 45 -15.40 3.44 -9.83
CA VAL A 45 -15.56 4.67 -9.06
C VAL A 45 -14.99 4.53 -7.66
N CYS A 46 -14.43 5.62 -7.15
CA CYS A 46 -13.98 5.78 -5.78
C CYS A 46 -15.14 5.65 -4.77
N LEU A 47 -14.80 5.61 -3.48
CA LEU A 47 -15.72 5.34 -2.37
C LEU A 47 -16.98 6.22 -2.36
N THR A 48 -16.90 7.45 -2.87
CA THR A 48 -18.01 8.42 -2.94
C THR A 48 -18.51 8.67 -4.37
N GLY A 49 -18.19 7.77 -5.32
CA GLY A 49 -18.71 7.80 -6.68
C GLY A 49 -17.92 8.64 -7.69
N LYS A 50 -16.85 9.32 -7.26
CA LYS A 50 -15.92 9.98 -8.19
C LYS A 50 -15.24 8.95 -9.10
N PRO A 51 -15.02 9.23 -10.40
CA PRO A 51 -14.31 8.31 -11.28
C PRO A 51 -12.94 7.89 -10.74
N ALA A 52 -12.55 6.65 -10.99
CA ALA A 52 -11.19 6.20 -10.76
C ALA A 52 -10.18 7.03 -11.56
N ALA A 53 -8.97 7.13 -11.03
CA ALA A 53 -7.89 7.86 -11.68
C ALA A 53 -6.53 7.24 -11.41
N TYR A 54 -5.59 7.52 -12.31
CA TYR A 54 -4.18 7.19 -12.15
C TYR A 54 -3.30 8.37 -12.57
N TYR A 55 -2.02 8.29 -12.26
CA TYR A 55 -1.01 9.29 -12.59
C TYR A 55 0.08 8.61 -13.40
N PHE A 56 0.57 9.23 -14.46
CA PHE A 56 1.54 8.63 -15.37
C PHE A 56 2.71 9.57 -15.67
N ASP A 57 3.93 9.08 -15.42
CA ASP A 57 5.18 9.68 -15.87
C ASP A 57 5.86 8.74 -16.88
N ARG A 58 6.24 9.28 -18.03
CA ARG A 58 6.73 8.50 -19.17
C ARG A 58 8.21 8.19 -19.01
N GLY A 59 8.56 6.92 -19.19
CA GLY A 59 9.95 6.44 -19.17
C GLY A 59 10.78 6.97 -20.34
N GLN A 60 12.10 6.95 -20.18
CA GLN A 60 13.06 7.54 -21.13
C GLN A 60 14.27 6.63 -21.37
N GLY A 61 14.82 6.69 -22.59
CA GLY A 61 16.01 5.92 -22.99
C GLY A 61 15.84 4.41 -22.73
N SER A 62 16.80 3.81 -22.02
CA SER A 62 16.76 2.38 -21.68
C SER A 62 15.59 1.96 -20.79
N GLY A 63 14.89 2.92 -20.14
CA GLY A 63 13.76 2.66 -19.27
C GLY A 63 12.40 2.66 -19.98
N MET A 64 12.34 2.97 -21.27
CA MET A 64 11.07 3.08 -22.01
C MET A 64 10.25 1.79 -22.08
N ARG A 65 10.89 0.63 -21.94
CA ARG A 65 10.22 -0.68 -21.89
C ARG A 65 10.08 -1.22 -20.46
N ASN A 66 10.45 -0.44 -19.45
CA ASN A 66 10.37 -0.85 -18.06
C ASN A 66 9.26 -0.07 -17.36
N TRP A 67 8.50 -0.77 -16.52
CA TRP A 67 7.26 -0.25 -15.93
C TRP A 67 7.22 -0.46 -14.43
N MET A 68 6.78 0.57 -13.71
CA MET A 68 6.46 0.51 -12.30
C MET A 68 5.01 0.94 -12.11
N VAL A 69 4.21 0.07 -11.51
CA VAL A 69 2.86 0.40 -11.04
C VAL A 69 2.91 0.48 -9.52
N TYR A 70 2.61 1.65 -8.97
CA TYR A 70 2.60 1.92 -7.54
C TYR A 70 1.17 2.00 -7.00
N LEU A 71 0.88 1.22 -5.97
CA LEU A 71 -0.36 1.19 -5.22
C LEU A 71 -0.14 1.91 -3.87
N PRO A 72 -0.63 3.15 -3.69
CA PRO A 72 -0.51 3.87 -2.44
C PRO A 72 -1.31 3.19 -1.32
N GLY A 73 -0.90 3.48 -0.10
CA GLY A 73 -1.62 3.12 1.11
C GLY A 73 -2.61 4.18 1.58
N GLY A 74 -3.22 3.89 2.72
CA GLY A 74 -4.13 4.81 3.40
C GLY A 74 -5.06 4.13 4.39
N ALA A 75 -4.65 3.01 4.99
CA ALA A 75 -5.51 2.15 5.82
C ALA A 75 -6.78 1.69 5.09
N TRP A 76 -7.80 1.31 5.85
CA TRP A 76 -9.08 0.78 5.38
C TRP A 76 -10.23 1.45 6.10
N CYS A 77 -11.41 1.43 5.49
CA CYS A 77 -12.64 1.74 6.20
C CYS A 77 -13.50 0.48 6.32
N ASN A 78 -13.93 0.16 7.54
CA ASN A 78 -14.57 -1.11 7.90
C ASN A 78 -15.98 -0.95 8.51
N ASN A 79 -16.46 0.29 8.61
CA ASN A 79 -17.79 0.64 9.06
C ASN A 79 -18.34 1.73 8.14
N LEU A 80 -19.64 1.70 7.81
CA LEU A 80 -20.22 2.63 6.84
C LEU A 80 -20.09 4.09 7.28
N GLU A 81 -20.38 4.38 8.55
CA GLU A 81 -20.24 5.74 9.10
C GLU A 81 -18.77 6.21 9.06
N TYR A 82 -17.84 5.34 9.45
CA TYR A 82 -16.41 5.65 9.38
C TYR A 82 -15.94 5.80 7.92
N CYS A 83 -16.50 5.05 6.97
CA CYS A 83 -16.18 5.19 5.56
C CYS A 83 -16.55 6.57 5.01
N VAL A 84 -17.62 7.20 5.51
CA VAL A 84 -17.99 8.58 5.14
C VAL A 84 -16.92 9.56 5.61
N THR A 85 -16.54 9.51 6.88
CA THR A 85 -15.53 10.43 7.44
C THR A 85 -14.12 10.15 6.90
N TYR A 86 -13.79 8.88 6.65
CA TYR A 86 -12.60 8.45 5.94
C TYR A 86 -12.52 9.08 4.54
N ALA A 87 -13.60 9.03 3.76
CA ALA A 87 -13.63 9.63 2.43
C ALA A 87 -13.42 11.15 2.44
N GLN A 88 -13.98 11.84 3.44
CA GLN A 88 -13.79 13.28 3.64
C GLN A 88 -12.34 13.59 4.01
N GLY A 89 -11.81 12.95 5.05
CA GLY A 89 -10.43 13.18 5.54
C GLY A 89 -9.34 12.82 4.53
N ARG A 90 -9.65 11.98 3.54
CA ARG A 90 -8.74 11.55 2.47
C ARG A 90 -8.96 12.27 1.14
N ASN A 91 -9.80 13.31 1.09
CA ASN A 91 -10.14 14.04 -0.14
C ASN A 91 -10.63 13.12 -1.27
N ILE A 92 -11.41 12.08 -0.94
CA ILE A 92 -12.01 11.16 -1.93
C ILE A 92 -13.29 11.77 -2.53
N THR A 93 -13.91 12.72 -1.83
CA THR A 93 -15.11 13.45 -2.25
C THR A 93 -14.90 14.40 -3.44
N ILE A 94 -13.64 14.74 -3.74
CA ILE A 94 -13.27 15.65 -4.82
C ILE A 94 -12.63 14.91 -6.00
N ASP A 95 -12.53 15.62 -7.13
CA ASP A 95 -11.77 15.14 -8.29
C ASP A 95 -10.31 14.88 -7.90
N ALA A 96 -9.68 13.93 -8.58
CA ALA A 96 -8.34 13.47 -8.23
C ALA A 96 -7.33 14.64 -8.31
N PRO A 97 -6.76 15.09 -7.17
CA PRO A 97 -5.78 16.16 -7.18
C PRO A 97 -4.46 15.65 -7.77
N PRO A 98 -3.54 16.54 -8.18
CA PRO A 98 -2.19 16.15 -8.57
C PRO A 98 -1.48 15.34 -7.47
N TYR A 99 -0.68 14.36 -7.87
CA TYR A 99 0.06 13.49 -6.96
C TYR A 99 1.56 13.81 -7.00
N SER A 100 2.20 13.89 -5.84
CA SER A 100 3.64 14.12 -5.73
C SER A 100 4.43 12.84 -6.06
N PHE A 101 5.32 12.92 -7.04
CA PHE A 101 6.26 11.85 -7.37
C PHE A 101 7.61 12.18 -6.72
N ALA A 102 8.00 11.33 -5.77
CA ALA A 102 9.22 11.43 -4.96
C ALA A 102 9.81 10.03 -4.72
N ASP A 103 10.99 9.95 -4.11
CA ASP A 103 11.65 8.70 -3.72
C ASP A 103 11.71 7.68 -4.88
N ILE A 104 11.15 6.47 -4.71
CA ILE A 104 11.11 5.43 -5.74
C ILE A 104 10.35 5.85 -7.01
N LEU A 105 9.56 6.93 -6.96
CA LEU A 105 8.86 7.52 -8.10
C LEU A 105 9.64 8.70 -8.72
N SER A 106 10.72 9.17 -8.09
CA SER A 106 11.52 10.29 -8.59
C SER A 106 12.09 9.99 -9.97
N HIS A 107 12.17 11.01 -10.83
CA HIS A 107 12.85 10.94 -12.13
C HIS A 107 14.34 11.32 -12.03
N LYS A 108 14.83 11.65 -10.83
CA LYS A 108 16.22 12.01 -10.62
C LYS A 108 17.03 10.78 -10.24
N LYS A 109 18.04 10.46 -11.04
CA LYS A 109 18.95 9.32 -10.80
C LYS A 109 19.65 9.34 -9.43
N LYS A 110 19.89 10.52 -8.85
CA LYS A 110 20.49 10.63 -7.51
C LYS A 110 19.57 10.11 -6.40
N GLU A 111 18.27 10.29 -6.56
CA GLU A 111 17.24 9.88 -5.59
C GLU A 111 16.73 8.46 -5.87
N ASN A 112 16.62 8.11 -7.16
CA ASN A 112 16.11 6.83 -7.65
C ASN A 112 17.09 6.20 -8.66
N PRO A 113 18.24 5.67 -8.21
CA PRO A 113 19.29 5.22 -9.13
C PRO A 113 18.85 4.09 -10.06
N ASP A 114 17.92 3.25 -9.61
CA ASP A 114 17.51 2.03 -10.30
C ASP A 114 16.34 2.24 -11.27
N PHE A 115 15.38 3.11 -10.92
CA PHE A 115 14.11 3.22 -11.64
C PHE A 115 13.80 4.62 -12.17
N PHE A 116 14.73 5.59 -12.06
CA PHE A 116 14.43 6.99 -12.40
C PHE A 116 13.87 7.19 -13.81
N ASN A 117 14.30 6.38 -14.79
CA ASN A 117 13.90 6.51 -16.19
C ASN A 117 12.82 5.50 -16.63
N TRP A 118 12.23 4.74 -15.72
CA TRP A 118 11.13 3.81 -16.03
C TRP A 118 9.82 4.56 -16.26
N ASN A 119 8.88 3.93 -16.95
CA ASN A 119 7.48 4.36 -16.94
C ASN A 119 6.91 4.16 -15.53
N LYS A 120 6.25 5.18 -14.98
CA LYS A 120 5.72 5.12 -13.61
C LYS A 120 4.24 5.44 -13.61
N VAL A 121 3.46 4.54 -13.05
CA VAL A 121 2.03 4.69 -12.86
C VAL A 121 1.72 4.67 -11.38
N VAL A 122 1.01 5.66 -10.87
CA VAL A 122 0.43 5.61 -9.52
C VAL A 122 -1.08 5.45 -9.65
N VAL A 123 -1.66 4.44 -9.00
CA VAL A 123 -3.12 4.27 -8.96
C VAL A 123 -3.68 5.06 -7.79
N ARG A 124 -4.70 5.91 -7.99
CA ARG A 124 -5.30 6.66 -6.88
C ARG A 124 -5.93 5.67 -5.89
N TYR A 125 -5.41 5.62 -4.67
CA TYR A 125 -6.04 4.85 -3.59
C TYR A 125 -7.27 5.59 -3.07
N CYS A 126 -8.46 5.17 -3.51
CA CYS A 126 -9.71 5.85 -3.19
C CYS A 126 -10.87 4.90 -2.87
N ASP A 127 -10.60 3.60 -2.71
CA ASP A 127 -11.59 2.56 -2.40
C ASP A 127 -11.65 2.20 -0.91
N GLY A 128 -10.55 2.39 -0.17
CA GLY A 128 -10.48 2.06 1.26
C GLY A 128 -10.49 0.56 1.57
N SER A 129 -10.16 -0.30 0.59
CA SER A 129 -10.24 -1.76 0.69
C SER A 129 -9.00 -2.49 0.17
N SER A 130 -7.84 -1.84 0.06
CA SER A 130 -6.65 -2.43 -0.61
C SER A 130 -6.92 -2.92 -2.03
N PHE A 131 -7.74 -2.19 -2.80
CA PHE A 131 -8.10 -2.60 -4.16
C PHE A 131 -8.73 -4.01 -4.24
N THR A 132 -9.46 -4.45 -3.22
CA THR A 132 -10.05 -5.80 -3.20
C THR A 132 -11.55 -5.83 -3.40
N SER A 133 -12.29 -4.78 -2.99
CA SER A 133 -13.75 -4.81 -3.03
C SER A 133 -14.32 -4.72 -4.45
N ASP A 134 -15.39 -5.46 -4.73
CA ASP A 134 -16.29 -5.18 -5.86
C ASP A 134 -17.71 -5.63 -5.50
N SER A 135 -18.40 -4.81 -4.71
CA SER A 135 -19.76 -5.09 -4.25
C SER A 135 -20.78 -4.77 -5.34
N ASP A 136 -21.67 -5.70 -5.67
CA ASP A 136 -22.71 -5.47 -6.67
C ASP A 136 -23.73 -4.42 -6.23
N ARG A 137 -23.82 -4.14 -4.93
CA ARG A 137 -24.70 -3.12 -4.35
C ARG A 137 -23.94 -1.88 -3.89
N THR A 138 -24.68 -0.80 -3.75
CA THR A 138 -24.21 0.43 -3.08
C THR A 138 -24.73 0.48 -1.66
N TYR A 139 -24.05 1.24 -0.81
CA TYR A 139 -24.41 1.42 0.60
C TYR A 139 -24.73 2.88 0.85
N GLU A 140 -25.39 3.17 1.96
CA GLU A 140 -25.71 4.54 2.34
C GLU A 140 -25.47 4.72 3.84
N SER A 141 -24.87 5.84 4.22
CA SER A 141 -24.70 6.25 5.61
C SER A 141 -24.59 7.77 5.66
N ASN A 142 -25.28 8.40 6.63
CA ASN A 142 -25.29 9.86 6.80
C ASN A 142 -25.55 10.64 5.49
N GLY A 143 -26.53 10.17 4.70
CA GLY A 143 -26.89 10.76 3.40
C GLY A 143 -25.81 10.63 2.31
N THR A 144 -24.72 9.91 2.57
CA THR A 144 -23.64 9.66 1.60
C THR A 144 -23.76 8.26 1.05
N LYS A 145 -23.85 8.17 -0.29
CA LYS A 145 -23.80 6.90 -1.01
C LYS A 145 -22.36 6.41 -1.16
N LEU A 146 -22.12 5.16 -0.76
CA LEU A 146 -20.80 4.54 -0.75
C LEU A 146 -20.69 3.42 -1.79
N TYR A 147 -19.55 3.39 -2.48
CA TYR A 147 -19.22 2.44 -3.54
C TYR A 147 -17.94 1.68 -3.18
N PHE A 148 -18.04 0.38 -2.98
CA PHE A 148 -16.88 -0.48 -2.71
C PHE A 148 -16.47 -1.19 -4.00
N ARG A 149 -15.53 -0.57 -4.73
CA ARG A 149 -15.12 -0.95 -6.10
C ARG A 149 -13.61 -1.13 -6.26
N GLY A 150 -12.86 -1.33 -5.18
CA GLY A 150 -11.41 -1.44 -5.22
C GLY A 150 -10.84 -2.37 -6.30
N ALA A 151 -11.31 -3.60 -6.42
CA ALA A 151 -10.83 -4.55 -7.43
C ALA A 151 -11.22 -4.14 -8.85
N ARG A 152 -12.41 -3.52 -9.01
CA ARG A 152 -12.86 -2.96 -10.29
C ARG A 152 -12.01 -1.76 -10.71
N ILE A 153 -11.67 -0.87 -9.78
CA ILE A 153 -10.73 0.24 -10.00
C ILE A 153 -9.38 -0.29 -10.48
N TYR A 154 -8.80 -1.24 -9.75
CA TYR A 154 -7.51 -1.84 -10.11
C TYR A 154 -7.55 -2.44 -11.52
N LYS A 155 -8.57 -3.26 -11.81
CA LYS A 155 -8.74 -3.88 -13.13
C LYS A 155 -8.85 -2.83 -14.23
N ALA A 156 -9.73 -1.83 -14.07
CA ALA A 156 -9.96 -0.80 -15.08
C ALA A 156 -8.69 0.01 -15.39
N VAL A 157 -7.95 0.41 -14.34
CA VAL A 157 -6.67 1.11 -14.48
C VAL A 157 -5.63 0.22 -15.17
N MET A 158 -5.47 -1.04 -14.75
CA MET A 158 -4.50 -1.95 -15.39
C MET A 158 -4.80 -2.12 -16.88
N GLN A 159 -6.07 -2.24 -17.27
CA GLN A 159 -6.47 -2.36 -18.67
C GLN A 159 -6.14 -1.11 -19.50
N GLU A 160 -6.35 0.09 -18.97
CA GLU A 160 -5.92 1.32 -19.66
C GLU A 160 -4.40 1.45 -19.74
N VAL A 161 -3.68 1.10 -18.67
CA VAL A 161 -2.22 1.15 -18.67
C VAL A 161 -1.64 0.15 -19.68
N LEU A 162 -2.22 -1.04 -19.79
CA LEU A 162 -1.82 -2.05 -20.78
C LEU A 162 -2.03 -1.57 -22.21
N HIS A 163 -3.28 -1.22 -22.55
CA HIS A 163 -3.69 -1.06 -23.95
C HIS A 163 -3.59 0.38 -24.46
N THR A 164 -3.73 1.37 -23.58
CA THR A 164 -3.66 2.80 -23.96
C THR A 164 -2.24 3.34 -23.79
N LEU A 165 -1.54 2.96 -22.72
CA LEU A 165 -0.17 3.44 -22.46
C LEU A 165 0.92 2.52 -23.02
N GLY A 166 0.58 1.28 -23.38
CA GLY A 166 1.48 0.34 -24.03
C GLY A 166 2.29 -0.53 -23.06
N MET A 167 1.82 -0.73 -21.83
CA MET A 167 2.50 -1.62 -20.87
C MET A 167 2.52 -3.09 -21.34
N GLU A 168 1.63 -3.49 -22.25
CA GLU A 168 1.66 -4.83 -22.88
C GLU A 168 2.99 -5.14 -23.59
N MET A 169 3.74 -4.11 -24.00
CA MET A 169 5.06 -4.21 -24.64
C MET A 169 6.23 -4.16 -23.63
N ALA A 170 5.95 -4.23 -22.33
CA ALA A 170 6.96 -4.19 -21.28
C ALA A 170 8.00 -5.31 -21.40
N GLU A 171 9.25 -4.99 -21.14
CA GLU A 171 10.33 -5.95 -20.93
C GLU A 171 10.46 -6.33 -19.46
N ASN A 172 10.40 -5.33 -18.59
CA ASN A 172 10.41 -5.50 -17.14
C ASN A 172 9.23 -4.74 -16.53
N ALA A 173 8.58 -5.34 -15.54
CA ALA A 173 7.50 -4.69 -14.80
C ALA A 173 7.62 -4.97 -13.29
N LEU A 174 7.27 -3.97 -12.50
CA LEU A 174 7.29 -4.03 -11.04
C LEU A 174 5.97 -3.50 -10.48
N LEU A 175 5.25 -4.35 -9.75
CA LEU A 175 4.11 -3.91 -8.95
C LEU A 175 4.59 -3.56 -7.54
N VAL A 176 4.47 -2.31 -7.15
CA VAL A 176 4.92 -1.78 -5.86
C VAL A 176 3.71 -1.30 -5.07
N GLY A 177 3.73 -1.42 -3.75
CA GLY A 177 2.73 -0.75 -2.93
C GLY A 177 3.15 -0.60 -1.49
N GLY A 178 2.63 0.45 -0.85
CA GLY A 178 2.92 0.82 0.53
C GLY A 178 1.73 0.62 1.45
N SER A 179 1.92 0.11 2.67
CA SER A 179 0.86 -0.06 3.67
C SER A 179 -0.33 -0.88 3.13
N ALA A 180 -1.55 -0.33 3.09
CA ALA A 180 -2.71 -0.98 2.47
C ALA A 180 -2.47 -1.33 0.99
N GLY A 181 -1.66 -0.55 0.28
CA GLY A 181 -1.22 -0.89 -1.08
C GLY A 181 -0.25 -2.06 -1.13
N GLY A 182 0.58 -2.27 -0.10
CA GLY A 182 1.44 -3.46 0.02
C GLY A 182 0.62 -4.75 0.24
N VAL A 183 -0.47 -4.66 1.01
CA VAL A 183 -1.47 -5.75 1.10
C VAL A 183 -2.08 -6.01 -0.28
N ALA A 184 -2.45 -4.96 -1.02
CA ALA A 184 -2.97 -5.10 -2.38
C ALA A 184 -1.95 -5.78 -3.33
N VAL A 185 -0.67 -5.40 -3.27
CA VAL A 185 0.40 -6.04 -4.04
C VAL A 185 0.47 -7.53 -3.74
N THR A 186 0.41 -7.92 -2.47
CA THR A 186 0.43 -9.33 -2.06
C THR A 186 -0.69 -10.13 -2.73
N LEU A 187 -1.89 -9.56 -2.78
CA LEU A 187 -3.09 -10.23 -3.31
C LEU A 187 -3.15 -10.23 -4.85
N HIS A 188 -2.66 -9.17 -5.49
CA HIS A 188 -2.71 -8.98 -6.94
C HIS A 188 -1.44 -9.40 -7.68
N CYS A 189 -0.40 -9.87 -6.98
CA CYS A 189 0.93 -10.09 -7.58
C CYS A 189 0.91 -11.06 -8.77
N ASP A 190 0.31 -12.24 -8.59
CA ASP A 190 0.23 -13.23 -9.68
C ASP A 190 -0.70 -12.77 -10.80
N GLY A 191 -1.82 -12.11 -10.47
CA GLY A 191 -2.69 -11.50 -11.47
C GLY A 191 -1.97 -10.44 -12.31
N PHE A 192 -1.09 -9.63 -11.70
CA PHE A 192 -0.26 -8.66 -12.41
C PHE A 192 0.75 -9.33 -13.33
N ARG A 193 1.34 -10.46 -12.93
CA ARG A 193 2.20 -11.26 -13.80
C ARG A 193 1.43 -11.79 -15.01
N ASP A 194 0.22 -12.28 -14.80
CA ASP A 194 -0.62 -12.87 -15.85
C ASP A 194 -1.02 -11.85 -16.92
N LEU A 195 -1.09 -10.56 -16.58
CA LEU A 195 -1.30 -9.47 -17.54
C LEU A 195 -0.13 -9.25 -18.50
N LEU A 196 1.07 -9.76 -18.18
CA LEU A 196 2.32 -9.49 -18.89
C LEU A 196 3.02 -10.80 -19.29
N PRO A 197 2.38 -11.68 -20.10
CA PRO A 197 2.92 -12.99 -20.42
C PRO A 197 4.24 -12.92 -21.20
N ASN A 198 4.45 -11.84 -21.97
CA ASN A 198 5.62 -11.64 -22.81
C ASN A 198 6.77 -10.88 -22.12
N ALA A 199 6.56 -10.34 -20.92
CA ALA A 199 7.60 -9.62 -20.21
C ALA A 199 8.66 -10.59 -19.68
N THR A 200 9.93 -10.25 -19.89
CA THR A 200 11.08 -11.04 -19.42
C THR A 200 11.08 -11.16 -17.90
N ARG A 201 10.72 -10.08 -17.20
CA ARG A 201 10.74 -10.03 -15.74
C ARG A 201 9.54 -9.27 -15.20
N VAL A 202 8.77 -9.94 -14.37
CA VAL A 202 7.73 -9.29 -13.55
C VAL A 202 8.00 -9.65 -12.10
N LYS A 203 7.98 -8.64 -11.23
CA LYS A 203 8.19 -8.77 -9.79
C LYS A 203 7.18 -7.94 -9.02
N CYS A 204 7.07 -8.22 -7.74
CA CYS A 204 6.25 -7.47 -6.82
C CYS A 204 7.08 -6.99 -5.62
N PHE A 205 6.70 -5.85 -5.06
CA PHE A 205 7.33 -5.26 -3.89
C PHE A 205 6.28 -4.71 -2.94
N SER A 206 6.09 -5.41 -1.82
CA SER A 206 5.17 -5.01 -0.76
C SER A 206 5.95 -4.32 0.35
N ASP A 207 5.84 -3.01 0.43
CA ASP A 207 6.39 -2.18 1.50
C ASP A 207 5.33 -1.92 2.58
N ALA A 208 5.68 -2.16 3.84
CA ALA A 208 4.82 -2.02 5.02
C ALA A 208 3.45 -2.75 4.90
N GLY A 209 3.34 -3.78 4.06
CA GLY A 209 2.11 -4.52 3.79
C GLY A 209 2.00 -5.88 4.50
N TYR A 210 3.06 -6.35 5.16
CA TYR A 210 3.10 -7.62 5.87
C TYR A 210 2.50 -7.50 7.29
N PHE A 211 1.19 -7.27 7.38
CA PHE A 211 0.50 -7.27 8.68
C PHE A 211 0.27 -8.70 9.19
N PHE A 212 0.07 -8.83 10.51
CA PHE A 212 -0.27 -10.10 11.14
C PHE A 212 -1.32 -9.94 12.25
N PRO A 213 -2.17 -10.95 12.47
CA PRO A 213 -3.11 -10.93 13.57
C PRO A 213 -2.33 -11.05 14.89
N SER A 214 -2.36 -9.99 15.71
CA SER A 214 -1.87 -10.05 17.08
C SER A 214 -3.05 -10.39 18.01
N LYS A 215 -2.83 -11.34 18.93
CA LYS A 215 -3.80 -11.71 19.99
C LYS A 215 -3.42 -11.18 21.36
N LYS A 216 -2.19 -10.66 21.51
CA LYS A 216 -1.54 -10.63 22.83
C LYS A 216 -1.91 -9.40 23.68
N PHE A 217 -2.38 -8.30 23.09
CA PHE A 217 -2.50 -7.04 23.83
C PHE A 217 -3.75 -6.16 23.59
N ALA A 218 -4.61 -6.42 22.59
CA ALA A 218 -5.84 -5.63 22.37
C ALA A 218 -6.94 -6.28 21.48
N GLY A 219 -7.14 -7.60 21.54
CA GLY A 219 -8.05 -8.30 20.62
C GLY A 219 -7.43 -8.51 19.22
N GLU A 220 -8.15 -9.19 18.33
CA GLU A 220 -7.60 -9.57 17.01
C GLU A 220 -7.31 -8.34 16.15
N THR A 221 -6.02 -8.05 15.94
CA THR A 221 -5.59 -6.88 15.15
C THR A 221 -5.88 -7.11 13.66
N PHE A 222 -6.48 -6.12 13.00
CA PHE A 222 -6.90 -6.12 11.59
C PHE A 222 -7.95 -7.15 11.17
N THR A 223 -8.13 -8.27 11.89
CA THR A 223 -9.13 -9.29 11.57
C THR A 223 -10.54 -8.71 11.40
N PRO A 224 -11.07 -7.88 12.34
CA PRO A 224 -12.40 -7.29 12.17
C PRO A 224 -12.51 -6.40 10.93
N THR A 225 -11.42 -5.72 10.56
CA THR A 225 -11.36 -4.92 9.33
C THR A 225 -11.51 -5.80 8.10
N PHE A 226 -10.71 -6.87 7.99
CA PHE A 226 -10.74 -7.75 6.84
C PHE A 226 -12.04 -8.56 6.73
N GLU A 227 -12.65 -8.93 7.86
CA GLU A 227 -14.01 -9.48 7.88
C GLU A 227 -15.04 -8.51 7.28
N LYS A 228 -14.97 -7.23 7.62
CA LYS A 228 -15.88 -6.23 7.06
C LYS A 228 -15.65 -6.00 5.58
N LEU A 229 -14.41 -6.04 5.10
CA LEU A 229 -14.13 -5.98 3.66
C LEU A 229 -14.77 -7.17 2.91
N MET A 230 -14.94 -8.33 3.54
CA MET A 230 -15.66 -9.45 2.90
C MET A 230 -17.12 -9.11 2.62
N ALA A 231 -17.76 -8.41 3.56
CA ALA A 231 -19.13 -7.92 3.37
C ALA A 231 -19.25 -6.83 2.29
N PHE A 232 -18.12 -6.27 1.84
CA PHE A 232 -18.01 -5.32 0.73
C PHE A 232 -17.52 -5.96 -0.57
N GLY A 233 -17.54 -7.29 -0.67
CA GLY A 233 -17.29 -8.01 -1.92
C GLY A 233 -15.82 -8.32 -2.20
N SER A 234 -14.94 -8.19 -1.20
CA SER A 234 -13.51 -8.42 -1.41
C SER A 234 -13.11 -9.90 -1.62
N ILE A 235 -14.00 -10.85 -1.35
CA ILE A 235 -13.73 -12.29 -1.49
C ILE A 235 -13.24 -12.67 -2.90
N LYS A 236 -13.74 -11.99 -3.94
CA LYS A 236 -13.41 -12.25 -5.35
C LYS A 236 -11.95 -11.90 -5.71
N ALA A 237 -11.31 -11.05 -4.91
CA ALA A 237 -9.92 -10.63 -5.11
C ALA A 237 -8.91 -11.47 -4.31
N LEU A 238 -9.38 -12.49 -3.58
CA LEU A 238 -8.52 -13.33 -2.74
C LEU A 238 -8.07 -14.60 -3.45
N PRO A 239 -6.86 -15.10 -3.15
CA PRO A 239 -6.38 -16.35 -3.72
C PRO A 239 -7.28 -17.53 -3.32
N GLU A 240 -7.79 -18.26 -4.32
CA GLU A 240 -8.61 -19.46 -4.12
C GLU A 240 -7.86 -20.55 -3.33
N ALA A 241 -6.54 -20.65 -3.54
CA ALA A 241 -5.67 -21.56 -2.79
C ALA A 241 -5.73 -21.33 -1.27
N CYS A 242 -6.00 -20.10 -0.84
CA CYS A 242 -6.19 -19.77 0.57
C CYS A 242 -7.65 -19.90 1.01
N THR A 243 -8.60 -19.33 0.27
CA THR A 243 -10.02 -19.30 0.66
C THR A 243 -10.70 -20.69 0.66
N SER A 244 -10.14 -21.67 -0.06
CA SER A 244 -10.58 -23.07 -0.02
C SER A 244 -10.17 -23.80 1.27
N ARG A 245 -9.23 -23.26 2.06
CA ARG A 245 -8.68 -23.89 3.27
C ARG A 245 -8.96 -23.12 4.55
N LEU A 246 -9.06 -21.79 4.44
CA LEU A 246 -9.17 -20.89 5.57
C LEU A 246 -10.34 -19.93 5.39
N SER A 247 -10.82 -19.36 6.50
CA SER A 247 -11.77 -18.26 6.47
C SER A 247 -11.24 -17.11 5.60
N PRO A 248 -12.02 -16.59 4.63
CA PRO A 248 -11.51 -15.65 3.62
C PRO A 248 -10.78 -14.42 4.16
N HIS A 249 -11.22 -13.86 5.29
CA HIS A 249 -10.57 -12.68 5.88
C HIS A 249 -9.10 -12.94 6.31
N LEU A 250 -8.73 -14.19 6.61
CA LEU A 250 -7.35 -14.57 6.95
C LEU A 250 -6.41 -14.51 5.73
N CYS A 251 -6.97 -14.53 4.52
CA CYS A 251 -6.22 -14.48 3.27
C CYS A 251 -5.74 -13.07 2.91
N PHE A 252 -6.06 -12.04 3.71
CA PHE A 252 -5.43 -10.72 3.60
C PHE A 252 -4.02 -10.68 4.19
N PHE A 253 -3.72 -11.58 5.12
CA PHE A 253 -2.43 -11.57 5.78
C PHE A 253 -1.40 -12.27 4.89
N ALA A 254 -0.29 -11.57 4.61
CA ALA A 254 0.79 -12.09 3.79
C ALA A 254 1.32 -13.43 4.31
N GLN A 255 1.42 -13.60 5.64
CA GLN A 255 1.84 -14.87 6.25
C GLN A 255 1.01 -16.08 5.80
N THR A 256 -0.26 -15.86 5.46
CA THR A 256 -1.20 -16.90 5.08
C THR A 256 -1.10 -17.27 3.60
N VAL A 257 -0.82 -16.27 2.74
CA VAL A 257 -0.88 -16.45 1.28
C VAL A 257 0.48 -16.53 0.60
N GLN A 258 1.56 -16.07 1.26
CA GLN A 258 2.88 -15.94 0.64
C GLN A 258 3.42 -17.25 0.06
N GLU A 259 3.09 -18.41 0.66
CA GLU A 259 3.54 -19.71 0.18
C GLU A 259 2.89 -20.14 -1.15
N HIS A 260 1.83 -19.44 -1.56
CA HIS A 260 1.10 -19.71 -2.80
C HIS A 260 1.40 -18.69 -3.91
N ILE A 261 2.14 -17.61 -3.61
CA ILE A 261 2.51 -16.60 -4.60
C ILE A 261 3.62 -17.17 -5.49
N LYS A 262 3.37 -17.26 -6.79
CA LYS A 262 4.31 -17.81 -7.77
C LYS A 262 5.29 -16.76 -8.27
N THR A 263 4.84 -15.52 -8.37
CA THR A 263 5.62 -14.40 -8.88
C THR A 263 6.59 -13.91 -7.80
N PRO A 264 7.87 -13.66 -8.12
CA PRO A 264 8.82 -13.18 -7.12
C PRO A 264 8.34 -11.88 -6.46
N ILE A 265 8.10 -11.95 -5.16
CA ILE A 265 7.69 -10.83 -4.32
C ILE A 265 8.75 -10.57 -3.25
N PHE A 266 9.07 -9.29 -3.04
CA PHE A 266 9.90 -8.84 -1.93
C PHE A 266 9.01 -8.14 -0.89
N PHE A 267 9.13 -8.55 0.37
CA PHE A 267 8.45 -7.91 1.49
C PHE A 267 9.44 -7.03 2.26
N LEU A 268 9.17 -5.74 2.31
CA LEU A 268 9.84 -4.81 3.21
C LEU A 268 8.88 -4.47 4.35
N MET A 269 9.26 -4.78 5.58
CA MET A 269 8.47 -4.47 6.75
C MET A 269 9.40 -4.13 7.91
N SER A 270 9.09 -3.06 8.64
CA SER A 270 9.76 -2.74 9.89
C SER A 270 9.37 -3.76 10.96
N SER A 271 10.34 -4.23 11.75
CA SER A 271 10.07 -5.10 12.91
C SER A 271 9.12 -4.43 13.93
N PHE A 272 9.07 -3.10 13.93
CA PHE A 272 8.21 -2.29 14.78
C PHE A 272 7.39 -1.30 13.93
N ASP A 273 6.71 -1.81 12.91
CA ASP A 273 5.80 -1.00 12.09
C ASP A 273 4.80 -0.23 12.97
N THR A 274 4.74 1.08 12.79
CA THR A 274 3.95 1.97 13.65
C THR A 274 2.47 1.63 13.61
N VAL A 275 1.93 1.21 12.47
CA VAL A 275 0.51 0.86 12.33
C VAL A 275 0.24 -0.47 13.04
N GLN A 276 1.06 -1.49 12.80
CA GLN A 276 0.95 -2.78 13.48
C GLN A 276 1.04 -2.62 15.01
N VAL A 277 2.05 -1.91 15.50
CA VAL A 277 2.31 -1.73 16.93
C VAL A 277 1.18 -0.93 17.59
N THR A 278 0.71 0.15 16.95
CA THR A 278 -0.39 0.98 17.47
C THR A 278 -1.70 0.22 17.49
N CYS A 279 -2.07 -0.46 16.39
CA CYS A 279 -3.31 -1.22 16.32
C CYS A 279 -3.29 -2.46 17.23
N SER A 280 -2.12 -3.04 17.51
CA SER A 280 -1.99 -4.19 18.42
C SER A 280 -2.01 -3.78 19.91
N GLY A 281 -1.98 -2.48 20.22
CA GLY A 281 -1.92 -1.99 21.60
C GLY A 281 -0.59 -2.21 22.32
N LEU A 282 0.50 -2.53 21.60
CA LEU A 282 1.77 -2.94 22.20
C LEU A 282 2.41 -1.83 23.07
N PHE A 283 2.21 -0.56 22.72
CA PHE A 283 2.68 0.58 23.54
C PHE A 283 1.95 0.74 24.88
N ARG A 284 0.71 0.25 25.01
CA ARG A 284 -0.02 0.34 26.29
C ARG A 284 0.56 -0.56 27.37
N VAL A 285 1.36 -1.55 27.00
CA VAL A 285 1.91 -2.58 27.89
C VAL A 285 3.29 -2.21 28.42
N ILE A 286 4.06 -1.38 27.70
CA ILE A 286 5.41 -0.97 28.11
C ILE A 286 5.36 0.18 29.13
N LEU A 287 4.25 0.95 29.16
CA LEU A 287 4.06 2.10 30.03
C LEU A 287 3.16 1.82 31.25
N GLN A 288 2.80 0.56 31.47
CA GLN A 288 2.11 0.08 32.68
C GLN A 288 3.04 -0.87 33.44
#